data_AF-A0A2V6TZ72-F1
#
_entry.id   AF-A0A2V6TZ72-F1
#
_cell.length_a   1.000
_cell.length_b   1.000
_cell.length_c   1.000
_cell.angle_alpha   90.00
_cell.angle_beta   90.00
_cell.angle_gamma   90.00
#
_symmetry.space_group_name_H-M   'P 1'
#
loop_
_entity.id
_entity.type
_entity.pdbx_description
1 polymer ?
#
loop_
_entity_poly.entity_id
_entity_poly.type
_entity_poly.pdbx_seq_one_letter_code
_entity_poly.pdbx_strand_id
1 'polypeptide(L)'
;MHIDGNAIGGVVTGPSGPEAGVWVIAETTELPTKLARMVVTDDQGRYVVPDLPKARYKVWVRGYGLVDSPKVDGEPGKPLNLRAVAAPTEAAAAQYYPAIYWYSMLNIPDADQFGGKSNIPANITQSDWLTVVKNRSCVGCHQLGQLSTRTIPASLGQFESGERAWIRRVQSGQAAPLMLNPLTQVLGGVPFKYFGDWTDRVADLIASDRRYPTVNAYGKLYGSPEYATDNYPILDPKTHTVTTFRAPVRDADTPEALGPGHAAIEKPMAPSPYWGEEKLWDTKANNHNGMFDRKGRVWFAAVVRGPKNPEFCQKGSDHPSAKLFPLERTNRALTFLDPKTMKYTFVDACFQTHHLQFGYDANETLWTSGGGPVLGWVNTRMFDETGDAAKSQGWTAFVLDTNGNGKRDD
;
A
#
# COMPACT_ATOMS: atom_id res chain seq x y z
N MET A 1 -6.84 37.81 -2.25
CA MET A 1 -6.24 36.85 -3.21
C MET A 1 -6.36 37.46 -4.59
N HIS A 2 -5.30 37.46 -5.40
CA HIS A 2 -5.44 37.75 -6.84
C HIS A 2 -5.92 36.49 -7.54
N ILE A 3 -6.72 36.63 -8.60
CA ILE A 3 -7.21 35.50 -9.40
C ILE A 3 -7.02 35.91 -10.85
N ASP A 4 -6.14 35.18 -11.54
CA ASP A 4 -5.82 35.47 -12.94
C ASP A 4 -7.01 35.16 -13.86
N GLY A 5 -7.08 35.82 -15.01
CA GLY A 5 -8.22 35.71 -15.93
C GLY A 5 -8.46 34.30 -16.51
N ASN A 6 -7.51 33.38 -16.33
CA ASN A 6 -7.57 31.96 -16.71
C ASN A 6 -7.68 31.00 -15.51
N ALA A 7 -7.99 31.50 -14.31
CA ALA A 7 -8.06 30.69 -13.08
C ALA A 7 -9.42 30.82 -12.36
N ILE A 8 -9.83 29.76 -11.66
CA ILE A 8 -10.93 29.81 -10.68
C ILE A 8 -10.34 29.61 -9.29
N GLY A 9 -10.66 30.46 -8.32
CA GLY A 9 -10.15 30.31 -6.97
C GLY A 9 -11.06 30.93 -5.90
N GLY A 10 -10.84 30.55 -4.66
CA GLY A 10 -11.51 31.13 -3.51
C GLY A 10 -11.20 30.36 -2.24
N VAL A 11 -12.11 30.38 -1.27
CA VAL A 11 -11.97 29.69 0.02
C VAL A 11 -13.02 28.58 0.14
N VAL A 12 -12.59 27.39 0.52
CA VAL A 12 -13.46 26.30 0.98
C VAL A 12 -13.60 26.39 2.49
N THR A 13 -14.83 26.26 3.00
CA THR A 13 -15.13 26.30 4.43
C THR A 13 -15.93 25.07 4.87
N GLY A 14 -15.47 24.43 5.94
CA GLY A 14 -16.15 23.33 6.61
C GLY A 14 -16.93 23.79 7.85
N PRO A 15 -17.40 22.86 8.70
CA PRO A 15 -18.07 23.20 9.96
C PRO A 15 -17.18 23.96 10.95
N SER A 16 -15.86 23.69 10.92
CA SER A 16 -14.89 24.18 11.92
C SER A 16 -14.10 25.42 11.49
N GLY A 17 -14.35 25.98 10.30
CA GLY A 17 -13.57 27.08 9.73
C GLY A 17 -13.20 26.84 8.26
N PRO A 18 -12.07 27.36 7.77
CA PRO A 18 -11.54 26.99 6.46
C PRO A 18 -11.22 25.49 6.39
N GLU A 19 -11.59 24.83 5.30
CA GLU A 19 -11.30 23.41 5.11
C GLU A 19 -10.05 23.27 4.22
N ALA A 20 -8.95 22.83 4.82
CA ALA A 20 -7.72 22.53 4.11
C ALA A 20 -7.86 21.24 3.26
N GLY A 21 -6.95 21.07 2.30
CA GLY A 21 -7.07 20.30 1.06
C GLY A 21 -7.70 18.92 1.01
N VAL A 22 -8.98 18.90 1.29
CA VAL A 22 -9.96 18.61 0.26
C VAL A 22 -9.48 18.87 -1.18
N TRP A 23 -9.78 17.92 -2.06
CA TRP A 23 -9.67 18.14 -3.50
C TRP A 23 -10.78 19.11 -3.93
N VAL A 24 -10.39 20.18 -4.62
CA VAL A 24 -11.30 21.03 -5.38
C VAL A 24 -11.23 20.61 -6.83
N ILE A 25 -12.34 20.07 -7.33
CA ILE A 25 -12.48 19.54 -8.68
C ILE A 25 -13.26 20.55 -9.51
N ALA A 26 -12.63 21.10 -10.54
CA ALA A 26 -13.30 21.87 -11.58
C ALA A 26 -13.42 20.99 -12.84
N GLU A 27 -14.66 20.64 -13.22
CA GLU A 27 -14.93 19.84 -14.43
C GLU A 27 -15.82 20.59 -15.43
N THR A 28 -15.58 20.38 -16.72
CA THR A 28 -16.40 20.94 -17.80
C THR A 28 -16.53 19.96 -18.97
N THR A 29 -17.65 20.06 -19.67
CA THR A 29 -17.97 19.36 -20.92
C THR A 29 -18.29 20.33 -22.06
N GLU A 30 -17.97 21.63 -21.90
CA GLU A 30 -18.16 22.65 -22.94
C GLU A 30 -16.96 22.74 -23.91
N LEU A 31 -15.87 22.06 -23.60
CA LEU A 31 -14.69 21.92 -24.44
C LEU A 31 -14.82 20.68 -25.35
N PRO A 32 -14.07 20.60 -26.48
CA PRO A 32 -14.11 19.43 -27.39
C PRO A 32 -13.77 18.07 -26.75
N THR A 33 -13.15 18.08 -25.57
CA THR A 33 -12.95 16.92 -24.70
C THR A 33 -13.40 17.27 -23.28
N LYS A 34 -13.89 16.28 -22.52
CA LYS A 34 -14.18 16.51 -21.09
C LYS A 34 -12.88 16.84 -20.37
N LEU A 35 -12.84 18.01 -19.72
CA LEU A 35 -11.75 18.41 -18.85
C LEU A 35 -12.17 18.25 -17.40
N ALA A 36 -11.28 17.73 -16.57
CA ALA A 36 -11.36 17.82 -15.12
C ALA A 36 -9.97 18.19 -14.58
N ARG A 37 -9.89 19.33 -13.88
CA ARG A 37 -8.71 19.71 -13.09
C ARG A 37 -9.02 19.47 -11.62
N MET A 38 -8.09 18.85 -10.92
CA MET A 38 -8.12 18.70 -9.47
C MET A 38 -6.98 19.53 -8.89
N VAL A 39 -7.30 20.41 -7.96
CA VAL A 39 -6.34 21.05 -7.06
C VAL A 39 -6.72 20.72 -5.63
N VAL A 40 -5.95 21.24 -4.67
CA VAL A 40 -6.02 20.87 -3.27
C VAL A 40 -5.89 22.16 -2.46
N THR A 41 -6.78 22.43 -1.49
CA THR A 41 -6.71 23.68 -0.72
C THR A 41 -5.55 23.72 0.27
N ASP A 42 -5.06 24.91 0.58
CA ASP A 42 -4.05 25.13 1.62
C ASP A 42 -4.64 25.15 3.04
N ASP A 43 -3.77 25.31 4.04
CA ASP A 43 -4.07 25.47 5.48
C ASP A 43 -5.11 26.57 5.81
N GLN A 44 -5.45 27.44 4.86
CA GLN A 44 -6.45 28.51 5.01
C GLN A 44 -7.67 28.27 4.11
N GLY A 45 -7.86 27.04 3.67
CA GLY A 45 -8.92 26.61 2.76
C GLY A 45 -8.85 27.25 1.38
N ARG A 46 -7.75 27.92 1.01
CA ARG A 46 -7.66 28.65 -0.25
C ARG A 46 -7.29 27.70 -1.38
N TYR A 47 -7.92 27.86 -2.53
CA TYR A 47 -7.51 27.18 -3.76
C TYR A 47 -7.40 28.15 -4.93
N VAL A 48 -6.56 27.77 -5.89
CA VAL A 48 -6.57 28.28 -7.26
C VAL A 48 -6.48 27.07 -8.18
N VAL A 49 -7.42 26.94 -9.12
CA VAL A 49 -7.31 26.06 -10.28
C VAL A 49 -6.75 26.91 -11.43
N PRO A 50 -5.44 26.81 -11.75
CA PRO A 50 -4.83 27.59 -12.83
C PRO A 50 -5.12 26.97 -14.20
N ASP A 51 -4.77 27.72 -15.25
CA ASP A 51 -4.72 27.25 -16.63
C ASP A 51 -5.99 26.52 -17.09
N LEU A 52 -7.13 27.16 -16.81
CA LEU A 52 -8.45 26.77 -17.27
C LEU A 52 -8.78 27.46 -18.60
N PRO A 53 -9.02 26.70 -19.68
CA PRO A 53 -9.62 27.23 -20.90
C PRO A 53 -10.95 27.94 -20.61
N LYS A 54 -11.30 28.93 -21.43
CA LYS A 54 -12.54 29.71 -21.27
C LYS A 54 -13.78 28.85 -21.54
N ALA A 55 -14.41 28.41 -20.45
CA ALA A 55 -15.64 27.63 -20.38
C ALA A 55 -16.31 27.87 -19.02
N ARG A 56 -17.56 27.41 -18.84
CA ARG A 56 -18.16 27.22 -17.51
C ARG A 56 -17.73 25.89 -16.94
N TYR A 57 -17.53 25.85 -15.63
CA TYR A 57 -17.11 24.69 -14.87
C TYR A 57 -18.12 24.38 -13.76
N LYS A 58 -18.37 23.10 -13.52
CA LYS A 58 -18.91 22.64 -12.24
C LYS A 58 -17.75 22.45 -11.28
N VAL A 59 -17.73 23.21 -10.20
CA VAL A 59 -16.67 23.20 -9.18
C VAL A 59 -17.23 22.64 -7.87
N TRP A 60 -16.53 21.69 -7.28
CA TRP A 60 -16.96 20.97 -6.08
C TRP A 60 -15.79 20.44 -5.26
N VAL A 61 -16.10 19.98 -4.06
CA VAL A 61 -15.15 19.62 -2.99
C VAL A 61 -15.32 18.15 -2.62
N ARG A 62 -14.21 17.45 -2.36
CA ARG A 62 -14.17 16.09 -1.78
C ARG A 62 -13.02 16.00 -0.78
N GLY A 63 -13.14 15.21 0.29
CA GLY A 63 -12.04 14.95 1.22
C GLY A 63 -12.20 13.63 1.98
N TYR A 64 -11.14 13.19 2.65
CA TYR A 64 -11.27 12.15 3.67
C TYR A 64 -12.01 12.71 4.89
N GLY A 65 -12.91 11.93 5.50
CA GLY A 65 -13.82 12.44 6.55
C GLY A 65 -15.03 13.24 6.01
N LEU A 66 -15.13 13.45 4.70
CA LEU A 66 -16.17 14.25 4.05
C LEU A 66 -17.04 13.43 3.09
N VAL A 67 -18.08 14.07 2.56
CA VAL A 67 -18.79 13.68 1.34
C VAL A 67 -18.61 14.73 0.25
N ASP A 68 -18.98 14.40 -0.99
CA ASP A 68 -18.95 15.36 -2.10
C ASP A 68 -19.84 16.58 -1.83
N SER A 69 -19.31 17.79 -2.02
CA SER A 69 -20.11 19.01 -1.89
C SER A 69 -21.13 19.16 -3.02
N PRO A 70 -22.17 20.00 -2.83
CA PRO A 70 -22.92 20.56 -3.95
C PRO A 70 -21.98 21.12 -5.04
N LYS A 71 -22.34 20.90 -6.30
CA LYS A 71 -21.58 21.40 -7.45
C LYS A 71 -22.04 22.81 -7.81
N VAL A 72 -21.13 23.78 -7.73
CA VAL A 72 -21.40 25.20 -7.99
C VAL A 72 -20.85 25.58 -9.37
N ASP A 73 -21.51 26.51 -10.06
CA ASP A 73 -21.00 27.05 -11.32
C ASP A 73 -19.85 28.04 -11.09
N GLY A 74 -18.78 27.89 -11.86
CA GLY A 74 -17.62 28.78 -11.86
C GLY A 74 -17.13 29.09 -13.27
N GLU A 75 -16.53 30.27 -13.44
CA GLU A 75 -15.91 30.74 -14.67
C GLU A 75 -14.53 31.34 -14.36
N PRO A 76 -13.51 31.14 -15.22
CA PRO A 76 -12.19 31.75 -15.02
C PRO A 76 -12.22 33.28 -14.84
N GLY A 77 -11.32 33.79 -13.99
CA GLY A 77 -11.26 35.20 -13.60
C GLY A 77 -12.24 35.63 -12.52
N LYS A 78 -12.99 34.70 -11.90
CA LYS A 78 -13.96 35.00 -10.82
C LYS A 78 -13.61 34.31 -9.50
N PRO A 79 -13.83 34.98 -8.34
CA PRO A 79 -13.77 34.33 -7.04
C PRO A 79 -14.97 33.40 -6.85
N LEU A 80 -14.71 32.21 -6.32
CA LEU A 80 -15.72 31.21 -5.98
C LEU A 80 -15.38 30.59 -4.62
N ASN A 81 -16.18 30.90 -3.60
CA ASN A 81 -16.07 30.24 -2.30
C ASN A 81 -16.97 29.00 -2.28
N LEU A 82 -16.50 27.91 -1.67
CA LEU A 82 -17.20 26.64 -1.59
C LEU A 82 -17.41 26.23 -0.13
N ARG A 83 -18.28 25.24 0.09
CA ARG A 83 -18.43 24.60 1.39
C ARG A 83 -18.08 23.12 1.31
N ALA A 84 -17.19 22.69 2.20
CA ALA A 84 -16.96 21.30 2.49
C ALA A 84 -18.16 20.74 3.26
N VAL A 85 -18.45 19.45 3.08
CA VAL A 85 -19.56 18.77 3.74
C VAL A 85 -18.99 17.60 4.54
N ALA A 86 -18.98 17.74 5.87
CA ALA A 86 -18.59 16.65 6.76
C ALA A 86 -19.43 15.40 6.49
N ALA A 87 -18.80 14.23 6.51
CA ALA A 87 -19.53 12.99 6.32
C ALA A 87 -20.52 12.78 7.49
N PRO A 88 -21.80 12.43 7.21
CA PRO A 88 -22.79 12.23 8.26
C PRO A 88 -22.50 11.00 9.13
N THR A 89 -21.66 10.08 8.66
CA THR A 89 -21.17 8.89 9.38
C THR A 89 -19.76 8.54 8.90
N GLU A 90 -19.01 7.76 9.70
CA GLU A 90 -17.71 7.22 9.30
C GLU A 90 -17.83 6.33 8.03
N ALA A 91 -18.91 5.56 7.92
CA ALA A 91 -19.21 4.77 6.72
C ALA A 91 -19.41 5.61 5.45
N ALA A 92 -19.92 6.86 5.58
CA ALA A 92 -20.03 7.78 4.46
C ALA A 92 -18.66 8.38 4.06
N ALA A 93 -17.83 8.76 5.03
CA ALA A 93 -16.44 9.16 4.77
C ALA A 93 -15.65 8.03 4.10
N ALA A 94 -15.90 6.80 4.53
CA ALA A 94 -15.19 5.62 4.06
C ALA A 94 -15.41 5.31 2.58
N GLN A 95 -16.51 5.75 1.97
CA GLN A 95 -16.72 5.57 0.52
C GLN A 95 -15.57 6.15 -0.31
N TYR A 96 -14.97 7.25 0.15
CA TYR A 96 -13.91 8.00 -0.52
C TYR A 96 -12.48 7.53 -0.18
N TYR A 97 -12.31 6.62 0.78
CA TYR A 97 -11.00 6.09 1.17
C TYR A 97 -10.32 5.25 0.06
N PRO A 98 -8.97 5.24 -0.01
CA PRO A 98 -8.22 4.71 -1.15
C PRO A 98 -8.30 3.18 -1.25
N ALA A 99 -8.27 2.68 -2.50
CA ALA A 99 -8.52 1.29 -2.84
C ALA A 99 -7.70 0.24 -2.07
N ILE A 100 -6.39 0.45 -1.92
CA ILE A 100 -5.49 -0.57 -1.36
C ILE A 100 -5.80 -0.94 0.11
N TYR A 101 -6.28 0.03 0.89
CA TYR A 101 -6.77 -0.19 2.26
C TYR A 101 -7.95 -1.17 2.28
N TRP A 102 -8.91 -0.99 1.36
CA TRP A 102 -10.03 -1.90 1.20
C TRP A 102 -9.57 -3.31 0.89
N TYR A 103 -8.60 -3.46 -0.02
CA TYR A 103 -8.05 -4.75 -0.38
C TYR A 103 -7.21 -5.42 0.72
N SER A 104 -6.62 -4.64 1.63
CA SER A 104 -5.69 -5.16 2.66
C SER A 104 -6.32 -6.10 3.70
N MET A 105 -7.65 -6.08 3.88
CA MET A 105 -8.39 -6.92 4.85
C MET A 105 -8.97 -8.23 4.25
N LEU A 106 -8.57 -8.58 3.02
CA LEU A 106 -8.87 -9.88 2.39
C LEU A 106 -8.38 -11.03 3.28
N ASN A 107 -9.32 -11.86 3.75
CA ASN A 107 -9.00 -13.12 4.41
C ASN A 107 -8.37 -14.08 3.39
N ILE A 108 -7.62 -15.07 3.90
CA ILE A 108 -6.97 -16.10 3.10
C ILE A 108 -7.34 -17.48 3.65
N PRO A 109 -7.18 -18.58 2.89
CA PRO A 109 -7.46 -19.91 3.39
C PRO A 109 -6.50 -20.25 4.54
N ASP A 110 -7.03 -20.94 5.55
CA ASP A 110 -6.29 -21.40 6.71
C ASP A 110 -5.37 -22.58 6.34
N ALA A 111 -4.35 -22.84 7.17
CA ALA A 111 -3.30 -23.82 6.87
C ALA A 111 -3.82 -25.27 6.71
N ASP A 112 -4.98 -25.58 7.28
CA ASP A 112 -5.64 -26.88 7.18
C ASP A 112 -6.33 -27.12 5.82
N GLN A 113 -6.55 -26.08 5.00
CA GLN A 113 -7.15 -26.20 3.67
C GLN A 113 -6.15 -26.61 2.58
N PHE A 114 -4.85 -26.68 2.88
CA PHE A 114 -3.78 -26.99 1.91
C PHE A 114 -3.35 -28.47 1.94
N GLY A 115 -2.53 -28.88 0.96
CA GLY A 115 -2.02 -30.26 0.88
C GLY A 115 -3.09 -31.28 0.49
N GLY A 116 -4.08 -30.90 -0.30
CA GLY A 116 -5.16 -31.78 -0.78
C GLY A 116 -6.32 -31.96 0.18
N LYS A 117 -6.36 -31.18 1.27
CA LYS A 117 -7.44 -31.18 2.28
C LYS A 117 -8.66 -30.33 1.90
N SER A 118 -8.57 -29.58 0.80
CA SER A 118 -9.69 -28.84 0.21
C SER A 118 -9.56 -28.85 -1.32
N ASN A 119 -10.38 -28.05 -2.02
CA ASN A 119 -10.28 -27.88 -3.47
C ASN A 119 -8.99 -27.18 -3.94
N ILE A 120 -8.19 -26.60 -3.04
CA ILE A 120 -6.85 -26.08 -3.39
C ILE A 120 -5.97 -27.27 -3.84
N PRO A 121 -5.33 -27.23 -5.02
CA PRO A 121 -4.53 -28.35 -5.52
C PRO A 121 -3.44 -28.77 -4.53
N ALA A 122 -3.19 -30.07 -4.38
CA ALA A 122 -2.36 -30.59 -3.28
C ALA A 122 -0.89 -30.11 -3.30
N ASN A 123 -0.39 -29.67 -4.45
CA ASN A 123 0.95 -29.11 -4.65
C ASN A 123 1.03 -27.57 -4.44
N ILE A 124 -0.10 -26.90 -4.16
CA ILE A 124 -0.18 -25.46 -3.96
C ILE A 124 -0.17 -25.18 -2.45
N THR A 125 0.77 -24.34 -2.01
CA THR A 125 0.85 -23.89 -0.61
C THR A 125 0.06 -22.60 -0.38
N GLN A 126 -0.11 -22.22 0.89
CA GLN A 126 -0.65 -20.92 1.28
C GLN A 126 0.19 -19.75 0.71
N SER A 127 1.50 -19.95 0.52
CA SER A 127 2.40 -18.99 -0.10
C SER A 127 2.12 -18.83 -1.60
N ASP A 128 1.91 -19.92 -2.32
CA ASP A 128 1.58 -19.90 -3.76
C ASP A 128 0.22 -19.23 -4.00
N TRP A 129 -0.77 -19.57 -3.16
CA TRP A 129 -2.10 -18.94 -3.17
C TRP A 129 -1.99 -17.42 -2.94
N LEU A 130 -1.26 -17.00 -1.91
CA LEU A 130 -1.01 -15.59 -1.60
C LEU A 130 -0.33 -14.86 -2.77
N THR A 131 0.67 -15.49 -3.37
CA THR A 131 1.48 -14.90 -4.46
C THR A 131 0.68 -14.72 -5.73
N VAL A 132 -0.21 -15.67 -6.05
CA VAL A 132 -1.15 -15.54 -7.18
C VAL A 132 -2.21 -14.47 -6.89
N VAL A 133 -2.86 -14.51 -5.73
CA VAL A 133 -3.96 -13.58 -5.39
C VAL A 133 -3.49 -12.12 -5.30
N LYS A 134 -2.38 -11.85 -4.60
CA LYS A 134 -1.91 -10.48 -4.31
C LYS A 134 -1.12 -9.82 -5.42
N ASN A 135 -0.54 -10.58 -6.35
CA ASN A 135 0.47 -10.06 -7.28
C ASN A 135 0.32 -10.67 -8.69
N ARG A 136 0.48 -12.00 -8.85
CA ARG A 136 0.50 -12.68 -10.16
C ARG A 136 -0.89 -12.90 -10.78
N SER A 137 -1.88 -12.07 -10.45
CA SER A 137 -3.25 -12.12 -10.95
C SER A 137 -3.92 -10.73 -10.84
N CYS A 138 -5.14 -10.64 -10.30
CA CYS A 138 -6.04 -9.50 -10.45
C CYS A 138 -5.44 -8.14 -10.05
N VAL A 139 -4.63 -8.09 -8.99
CA VAL A 139 -4.02 -6.83 -8.48
C VAL A 139 -3.04 -6.21 -9.46
N GLY A 140 -2.28 -7.02 -10.22
CA GLY A 140 -1.32 -6.53 -11.21
C GLY A 140 -1.97 -5.83 -12.41
N CYS A 141 -3.25 -6.12 -12.68
CA CYS A 141 -4.00 -5.55 -13.82
C CYS A 141 -5.11 -4.57 -13.40
N HIS A 142 -5.55 -4.59 -12.15
CA HIS A 142 -6.74 -3.87 -11.69
C HIS A 142 -6.52 -3.25 -10.31
N GLN A 143 -7.07 -2.05 -10.12
CA GLN A 143 -7.15 -1.45 -8.79
C GLN A 143 -8.20 -2.18 -7.95
N LEU A 144 -7.80 -3.27 -7.30
CA LEU A 144 -8.63 -3.97 -6.31
C LEU A 144 -8.89 -3.05 -5.11
N GLY A 145 -10.13 -3.01 -4.65
CA GLY A 145 -10.54 -2.25 -3.48
C GLY A 145 -11.18 -0.87 -3.75
N GLN A 146 -11.16 -0.33 -4.98
CA GLN A 146 -12.01 0.83 -5.30
C GLN A 146 -13.49 0.40 -5.33
N LEU A 147 -14.44 1.34 -5.21
CA LEU A 147 -15.84 1.04 -4.91
C LEU A 147 -16.46 -0.06 -5.79
N SER A 148 -16.21 -0.06 -7.11
CA SER A 148 -16.77 -1.06 -8.04
C SER A 148 -15.93 -2.33 -8.22
N THR A 149 -14.78 -2.46 -7.55
CA THR A 149 -14.05 -3.72 -7.36
C THR A 149 -14.20 -4.31 -5.95
N ARG A 150 -14.49 -3.51 -4.91
CA ARG A 150 -14.81 -4.02 -3.56
C ARG A 150 -16.26 -4.45 -3.37
N THR A 151 -17.23 -3.80 -4.02
CA THR A 151 -18.65 -4.22 -4.00
C THR A 151 -19.00 -5.09 -5.23
N ILE A 152 -20.22 -5.63 -5.31
CA ILE A 152 -20.79 -6.26 -6.52
C ILE A 152 -21.76 -5.28 -7.20
N PRO A 153 -21.53 -4.87 -8.46
CA PRO A 153 -22.51 -4.10 -9.23
C PRO A 153 -23.80 -4.89 -9.48
N ALA A 154 -24.96 -4.31 -9.14
CA ALA A 154 -26.27 -4.95 -9.32
C ALA A 154 -26.59 -5.35 -10.77
N SER A 155 -25.93 -4.74 -11.76
CA SER A 155 -26.03 -5.10 -13.18
C SER A 155 -25.42 -6.46 -13.54
N LEU A 156 -24.66 -7.10 -12.63
CA LEU A 156 -24.25 -8.50 -12.79
C LEU A 156 -25.37 -9.49 -12.42
N GLY A 157 -26.38 -9.06 -11.65
CA GLY A 157 -27.45 -9.88 -11.10
C GLY A 157 -27.46 -9.89 -9.57
N GLN A 158 -28.40 -10.64 -8.99
CA GLN A 158 -28.35 -11.07 -7.59
C GLN A 158 -27.84 -12.51 -7.50
N PHE A 159 -27.23 -12.86 -6.36
CA PHE A 159 -26.54 -14.13 -6.16
C PHE A 159 -26.77 -14.63 -4.73
N GLU A 160 -26.76 -15.95 -4.56
CA GLU A 160 -26.93 -16.63 -3.27
C GLU A 160 -25.73 -16.45 -2.32
N SER A 161 -24.57 -16.04 -2.84
CA SER A 161 -23.38 -15.70 -2.05
C SER A 161 -22.42 -14.77 -2.80
N GLY A 162 -21.55 -14.07 -2.06
CA GLY A 162 -20.46 -13.26 -2.62
C GLY A 162 -19.51 -14.08 -3.51
N GLU A 163 -19.31 -15.36 -3.20
CA GLU A 163 -18.52 -16.30 -4.02
C GLU A 163 -19.11 -16.48 -5.43
N ARG A 164 -20.43 -16.74 -5.51
CA ARG A 164 -21.14 -16.88 -6.80
C ARG A 164 -21.11 -15.58 -7.60
N ALA A 165 -21.20 -14.44 -6.93
CA ALA A 165 -21.05 -13.12 -7.54
C ALA A 165 -19.64 -12.89 -8.10
N TRP A 166 -18.59 -13.28 -7.37
CA TRP A 166 -17.20 -13.15 -7.81
C TRP A 166 -16.85 -14.07 -8.99
N ILE A 167 -17.37 -15.30 -9.02
CA ILE A 167 -17.28 -16.18 -10.21
C ILE A 167 -17.88 -15.46 -11.42
N ARG A 168 -19.12 -14.97 -11.30
CA ARG A 168 -19.83 -14.30 -12.41
C ARG A 168 -19.15 -13.01 -12.85
N ARG A 169 -18.53 -12.26 -11.92
CA ARG A 169 -17.67 -11.10 -12.24
C ARG A 169 -16.52 -11.53 -13.15
N VAL A 170 -15.69 -12.49 -12.72
CA VAL A 170 -14.42 -12.83 -13.40
C VAL A 170 -14.65 -13.54 -14.74
N GLN A 171 -15.82 -14.15 -14.94
CA GLN A 171 -16.26 -14.67 -16.24
C GLN A 171 -16.58 -13.58 -17.30
N SER A 172 -16.47 -12.29 -16.98
CA SER A 172 -16.89 -11.20 -17.88
C SER A 172 -15.75 -10.66 -18.75
N GLY A 173 -15.96 -10.63 -20.07
CA GLY A 173 -15.11 -9.92 -21.04
C GLY A 173 -13.94 -10.72 -21.62
N GLN A 174 -13.19 -10.11 -22.53
CA GLN A 174 -12.15 -10.78 -23.32
C GLN A 174 -10.98 -11.33 -22.49
N ALA A 175 -10.68 -10.70 -21.35
CA ALA A 175 -9.66 -11.18 -20.42
C ALA A 175 -10.13 -12.37 -19.55
N ALA A 176 -11.42 -12.78 -19.62
CA ALA A 176 -11.96 -13.81 -18.74
C ALA A 176 -11.14 -15.12 -18.70
N PRO A 177 -10.59 -15.68 -19.80
CA PRO A 177 -9.70 -16.84 -19.72
C PRO A 177 -8.43 -16.57 -18.91
N LEU A 178 -7.81 -15.39 -19.07
CA LEU A 178 -6.60 -14.98 -18.33
C LEU A 178 -6.89 -14.67 -16.86
N MET A 179 -8.09 -14.18 -16.52
CA MET A 179 -8.48 -13.88 -15.14
C MET A 179 -9.01 -15.13 -14.41
N LEU A 180 -9.69 -16.05 -15.11
CA LEU A 180 -10.21 -17.29 -14.53
C LEU A 180 -9.11 -18.33 -14.29
N ASN A 181 -8.16 -18.49 -15.21
CA ASN A 181 -7.09 -19.49 -15.12
C ASN A 181 -6.34 -19.48 -13.77
N PRO A 182 -5.77 -18.35 -13.29
CA PRO A 182 -5.10 -18.29 -12.00
C PRO A 182 -6.04 -18.59 -10.80
N LEU A 183 -7.32 -18.23 -10.88
CA LEU A 183 -8.25 -18.49 -9.77
C LEU A 183 -8.81 -19.93 -9.78
N THR A 184 -8.90 -20.57 -10.96
CA THR A 184 -9.53 -21.89 -11.14
C THR A 184 -8.52 -23.03 -11.30
N GLN A 185 -7.66 -22.99 -12.32
CA GLN A 185 -6.72 -24.08 -12.63
C GLN A 185 -5.53 -24.07 -11.66
N VAL A 186 -5.05 -22.88 -11.28
CA VAL A 186 -3.89 -22.74 -10.38
C VAL A 186 -4.30 -22.83 -8.91
N LEU A 187 -5.46 -22.27 -8.52
CA LEU A 187 -5.90 -22.21 -7.12
C LEU A 187 -7.21 -22.95 -6.78
N GLY A 188 -7.72 -23.80 -7.69
CA GLY A 188 -8.84 -24.70 -7.40
C GLY A 188 -10.20 -24.04 -7.21
N GLY A 189 -10.38 -22.79 -7.65
CA GLY A 189 -11.61 -22.00 -7.47
C GLY A 189 -11.75 -21.35 -6.09
N VAL A 190 -11.00 -21.81 -5.09
CA VAL A 190 -11.09 -21.36 -3.69
C VAL A 190 -10.94 -19.84 -3.48
N PRO A 191 -10.19 -19.06 -4.29
CA PRO A 191 -10.19 -17.59 -4.17
C PRO A 191 -11.56 -16.92 -4.22
N PHE A 192 -12.55 -17.50 -4.91
CA PHE A 192 -13.86 -16.86 -5.03
C PHE A 192 -14.60 -16.76 -3.68
N LYS A 193 -14.50 -17.77 -2.81
CA LYS A 193 -14.97 -17.71 -1.41
C LYS A 193 -14.36 -16.52 -0.67
N TYR A 194 -13.04 -16.37 -0.74
CA TYR A 194 -12.30 -15.35 0.02
C TYR A 194 -12.52 -13.94 -0.53
N PHE A 195 -12.65 -13.77 -1.86
CA PHE A 195 -13.07 -12.49 -2.43
C PHE A 195 -14.54 -12.14 -2.08
N GLY A 196 -15.41 -13.13 -1.93
CA GLY A 196 -16.77 -12.95 -1.40
C GLY A 196 -16.75 -12.44 0.04
N ASP A 197 -16.20 -13.25 0.97
CA ASP A 197 -16.01 -12.87 2.39
C ASP A 197 -15.33 -11.50 2.55
N TRP A 198 -14.35 -11.20 1.71
CA TRP A 198 -13.73 -9.88 1.64
C TRP A 198 -14.74 -8.79 1.26
N THR A 199 -15.39 -8.89 0.09
CA THR A 199 -16.44 -7.95 -0.34
C THR A 199 -17.51 -7.73 0.72
N ASP A 200 -17.90 -8.78 1.44
CA ASP A 200 -18.96 -8.76 2.44
C ASP A 200 -18.48 -8.18 3.80
N ARG A 201 -17.18 -8.31 4.13
CA ARG A 201 -16.57 -7.78 5.37
C ARG A 201 -16.00 -6.37 5.28
N VAL A 202 -15.52 -5.91 4.12
CA VAL A 202 -14.62 -4.74 4.11
C VAL A 202 -15.34 -3.40 4.25
N ALA A 203 -15.50 -3.01 5.52
CA ALA A 203 -15.99 -1.71 6.00
C ALA A 203 -14.93 -0.84 6.78
N ASP A 204 -13.79 -1.39 7.26
CA ASP A 204 -12.87 -0.74 8.26
C ASP A 204 -11.35 -0.75 7.93
N LEU A 205 -10.64 0.39 8.06
CA LEU A 205 -9.31 0.90 7.33
C LEU A 205 -8.43 1.11 8.72
N ILE A 206 -7.08 1.23 8.64
CA ILE A 206 -6.07 1.60 9.64
C ILE A 206 -5.26 2.78 9.06
N ALA A 207 -4.96 3.81 9.87
CA ALA A 207 -4.20 5.00 9.45
C ALA A 207 -3.09 5.43 10.45
N SER A 208 -2.75 4.56 11.41
CA SER A 208 -1.81 4.83 12.50
C SER A 208 -1.24 3.53 13.07
N ASP A 209 -0.43 3.60 14.13
CA ASP A 209 -0.07 2.39 14.90
C ASP A 209 -1.36 1.85 15.55
N ARG A 210 -1.74 0.60 15.22
CA ARG A 210 -2.96 -0.06 15.76
C ARG A 210 -2.97 -0.12 17.28
N ARG A 211 -1.78 -0.12 17.90
CA ARG A 211 -1.56 -0.23 19.35
C ARG A 211 -1.68 1.14 20.02
N TYR A 212 -1.43 2.22 19.29
CA TYR A 212 -1.44 3.60 19.75
C TYR A 212 -2.08 4.53 18.70
N PRO A 213 -3.40 4.43 18.41
CA PRO A 213 -4.00 5.07 17.22
C PRO A 213 -3.87 6.59 17.14
N THR A 214 -3.60 7.26 18.26
CA THR A 214 -3.38 8.71 18.33
C THR A 214 -1.97 9.15 17.90
N VAL A 215 -1.01 8.23 17.74
CA VAL A 215 0.41 8.59 17.47
C VAL A 215 0.60 9.34 16.15
N ASN A 216 -0.27 9.09 15.17
CA ASN A 216 -0.33 9.81 13.90
C ASN A 216 -1.67 10.56 13.73
N ALA A 217 -2.30 11.02 14.82
CA ALA A 217 -3.57 11.75 14.75
C ALA A 217 -3.44 13.02 13.90
N TYR A 218 -4.15 13.05 12.77
CA TYR A 218 -4.02 14.10 11.74
C TYR A 218 -2.58 14.30 11.25
N GLY A 219 -1.74 13.27 11.32
CA GLY A 219 -0.35 13.29 10.87
C GLY A 219 -0.20 12.83 9.43
N LYS A 220 0.98 13.06 8.85
CA LYS A 220 1.32 12.71 7.47
C LYS A 220 1.05 11.23 7.17
N LEU A 221 0.61 10.95 5.95
CA LEU A 221 0.37 9.61 5.41
C LEU A 221 1.46 9.29 4.37
N TYR A 222 2.02 8.09 4.43
CA TYR A 222 3.22 7.70 3.72
C TYR A 222 2.92 6.52 2.81
N GLY A 223 3.15 6.66 1.51
CA GLY A 223 2.92 5.60 0.53
C GLY A 223 4.10 4.64 0.36
N SER A 224 3.79 3.45 -0.13
CA SER A 224 4.76 2.41 -0.52
C SER A 224 4.69 2.18 -2.03
N PRO A 225 5.47 2.93 -2.84
CA PRO A 225 5.46 2.83 -4.30
C PRO A 225 6.32 1.64 -4.79
N GLU A 226 5.95 0.42 -4.41
CA GLU A 226 6.71 -0.80 -4.75
C GLU A 226 6.94 -0.91 -6.27
N TYR A 227 8.18 -1.21 -6.67
CA TYR A 227 8.69 -1.20 -8.05
C TYR A 227 8.53 0.10 -8.86
N ALA A 228 7.67 1.03 -8.47
CA ALA A 228 7.29 2.19 -9.27
C ALA A 228 8.28 3.37 -9.17
N THR A 229 8.79 3.72 -7.99
CA THR A 229 9.76 4.84 -7.83
C THR A 229 10.44 4.88 -6.45
N ASP A 230 11.64 5.47 -6.38
CA ASP A 230 12.30 5.82 -5.10
C ASP A 230 11.64 7.01 -4.38
N ASN A 231 10.76 7.74 -5.05
CA ASN A 231 10.10 8.93 -4.49
C ASN A 231 8.88 8.53 -3.65
N TYR A 232 9.07 8.31 -2.35
CA TYR A 232 7.98 7.94 -1.44
C TYR A 232 7.02 9.12 -1.30
N PRO A 233 5.74 8.98 -1.67
CA PRO A 233 4.78 10.07 -1.57
C PRO A 233 4.35 10.26 -0.12
N ILE A 234 4.36 11.51 0.33
CA ILE A 234 3.98 11.94 1.67
C ILE A 234 2.82 12.92 1.50
N LEU A 235 1.60 12.45 1.80
CA LEU A 235 0.42 13.30 1.88
C LEU A 235 0.31 13.83 3.31
N ASP A 236 0.46 15.12 3.52
CA ASP A 236 0.08 15.76 4.78
C ASP A 236 -1.44 15.98 4.81
N PRO A 237 -2.26 15.37 5.69
CA PRO A 237 -3.71 15.60 5.71
C PRO A 237 -4.13 16.81 6.57
N LYS A 238 -3.21 17.76 6.82
CA LYS A 238 -3.52 19.11 7.33
C LYS A 238 -3.18 20.17 6.31
N THR A 239 -1.95 20.17 5.80
CA THR A 239 -1.51 21.12 4.75
C THR A 239 -1.87 20.66 3.35
N HIS A 240 -2.30 19.39 3.22
CA HIS A 240 -2.75 18.71 1.99
C HIS A 240 -1.75 18.81 0.83
N THR A 241 -0.50 19.03 1.21
CA THR A 241 0.65 19.01 0.33
C THR A 241 1.06 17.56 0.15
N VAL A 242 1.07 17.09 -1.11
CA VAL A 242 1.84 15.89 -1.47
C VAL A 242 3.27 16.33 -1.69
N THR A 243 4.16 16.00 -0.76
CA THR A 243 5.61 16.06 -0.98
C THR A 243 6.13 14.67 -1.33
N THR A 244 7.35 14.60 -1.88
CA THR A 244 8.06 13.34 -2.07
C THR A 244 9.32 13.33 -1.23
N PHE A 245 9.60 12.19 -0.61
CA PHE A 245 10.91 11.88 -0.05
C PHE A 245 11.59 10.88 -0.98
N ARG A 246 12.64 11.32 -1.70
CA ARG A 246 13.45 10.39 -2.49
C ARG A 246 14.30 9.55 -1.54
N ALA A 247 13.92 8.29 -1.36
CA ALA A 247 14.60 7.41 -0.43
C ALA A 247 15.97 7.01 -0.97
N PRO A 248 17.06 7.25 -0.22
CA PRO A 248 18.37 6.74 -0.57
C PRO A 248 18.45 5.24 -0.29
N VAL A 249 19.31 4.56 -1.06
CA VAL A 249 19.96 3.30 -0.66
C VAL A 249 21.30 3.65 0.00
N ARG A 250 21.82 2.79 0.88
CA ARG A 250 23.06 3.06 1.63
C ARG A 250 24.29 2.93 0.73
N ASP A 251 24.32 1.88 -0.08
CA ASP A 251 25.50 1.47 -0.85
C ASP A 251 25.28 1.83 -2.33
N ALA A 252 26.18 2.62 -2.93
CA ALA A 252 25.93 3.29 -4.22
C ALA A 252 25.79 2.32 -5.42
N ASP A 253 26.43 1.16 -5.31
CA ASP A 253 26.40 0.05 -6.27
C ASP A 253 25.15 -0.83 -6.16
N THR A 254 24.26 -0.57 -5.18
CA THR A 254 22.95 -1.25 -5.07
C THR A 254 22.23 -1.21 -6.42
N PRO A 255 21.79 -2.36 -6.97
CA PRO A 255 21.15 -2.42 -8.27
C PRO A 255 19.73 -1.83 -8.22
N GLU A 256 19.10 -1.70 -9.39
CA GLU A 256 17.65 -1.58 -9.47
C GLU A 256 16.98 -2.83 -8.87
N ALA A 257 15.81 -2.67 -8.27
CA ALA A 257 15.07 -3.75 -7.62
C ALA A 257 14.28 -4.61 -8.64
N LEU A 258 14.95 -5.07 -9.69
CA LEU A 258 14.42 -5.87 -10.79
C LEU A 258 15.17 -7.20 -10.91
N GLY A 259 14.54 -8.21 -11.53
CA GLY A 259 15.20 -9.46 -11.87
C GLY A 259 15.32 -10.47 -10.70
N PRO A 260 16.33 -11.36 -10.71
CA PRO A 260 16.40 -12.56 -9.85
C PRO A 260 16.40 -12.31 -8.32
N GLY A 261 15.19 -12.23 -7.74
CA GLY A 261 14.96 -11.95 -6.32
C GLY A 261 13.88 -10.89 -6.07
N HIS A 262 13.37 -10.26 -7.13
CA HIS A 262 12.31 -9.27 -7.13
C HIS A 262 11.09 -9.76 -7.93
N ALA A 263 9.92 -9.14 -7.74
CA ALA A 263 8.70 -9.51 -8.46
C ALA A 263 8.61 -8.91 -9.88
N ALA A 264 9.38 -7.83 -10.14
CA ALA A 264 9.49 -7.19 -11.43
C ALA A 264 10.74 -7.66 -12.20
N ILE A 265 10.73 -7.55 -13.52
CA ILE A 265 11.79 -8.03 -14.43
C ILE A 265 12.56 -6.87 -15.07
N GLU A 266 13.86 -7.08 -15.36
CA GLU A 266 14.77 -6.05 -15.90
C GLU A 266 14.41 -5.62 -17.33
N LYS A 267 13.86 -6.53 -18.13
CA LYS A 267 13.54 -6.33 -19.56
C LYS A 267 12.12 -6.79 -19.82
N PRO A 268 11.28 -6.00 -20.51
CA PRO A 268 9.97 -6.46 -20.98
C PRO A 268 10.08 -7.75 -21.80
N MET A 269 9.05 -8.60 -21.70
CA MET A 269 8.96 -9.84 -22.50
C MET A 269 8.22 -9.63 -23.83
N ALA A 270 7.52 -8.51 -23.98
CA ALA A 270 6.84 -8.06 -25.18
C ALA A 270 6.51 -6.55 -25.06
N PRO A 271 6.23 -5.85 -26.17
CA PRO A 271 5.92 -4.42 -26.14
C PRO A 271 4.62 -4.09 -25.39
N SER A 272 4.65 -3.03 -24.59
CA SER A 272 3.44 -2.36 -24.08
C SER A 272 2.65 -1.68 -25.21
N PRO A 273 1.30 -1.74 -25.21
CA PRO A 273 0.45 -0.98 -26.14
C PRO A 273 0.62 0.55 -26.08
N TYR A 274 1.25 1.09 -25.03
CA TYR A 274 1.42 2.54 -24.82
C TYR A 274 2.89 3.00 -24.83
N TRP A 275 3.84 2.12 -24.49
CA TRP A 275 5.25 2.45 -24.27
C TRP A 275 6.23 1.57 -25.05
N GLY A 276 5.75 0.61 -25.84
CA GLY A 276 6.62 -0.33 -26.56
C GLY A 276 7.50 -1.13 -25.58
N GLU A 277 8.78 -1.29 -25.92
CA GLU A 277 9.78 -2.01 -25.11
C GLU A 277 10.43 -1.14 -24.01
N GLU A 278 9.84 0.01 -23.66
CA GLU A 278 10.39 0.93 -22.65
C GLU A 278 10.33 0.34 -21.22
N LYS A 279 11.47 0.36 -20.52
CA LYS A 279 11.58 -0.07 -19.12
C LYS A 279 11.24 1.10 -18.18
N LEU A 280 9.97 1.18 -17.79
CA LEU A 280 9.38 2.28 -17.00
C LEU A 280 9.70 2.26 -15.49
N TRP A 281 10.30 1.19 -14.97
CA TRP A 281 10.61 1.00 -13.55
C TRP A 281 12.13 1.01 -13.34
N ASP A 282 12.61 1.83 -12.40
CA ASP A 282 14.04 2.07 -12.15
C ASP A 282 14.41 2.12 -10.64
N THR A 283 13.45 1.88 -9.74
CA THR A 283 13.65 2.04 -8.29
C THR A 283 14.78 1.17 -7.75
N LYS A 284 15.62 1.76 -6.89
CA LYS A 284 16.61 1.05 -6.08
C LYS A 284 16.12 0.78 -4.66
N ALA A 285 15.28 1.66 -4.10
CA ALA A 285 14.87 1.62 -2.70
C ALA A 285 13.66 0.71 -2.43
N ASN A 286 12.77 0.52 -3.43
CA ASN A 286 11.69 -0.47 -3.47
C ASN A 286 10.94 -0.73 -2.14
N ASN A 287 10.25 0.29 -1.65
CA ASN A 287 9.41 0.24 -0.45
C ASN A 287 8.08 -0.46 -0.75
N HIS A 288 7.86 -1.61 -0.11
CA HIS A 288 6.67 -2.44 -0.28
C HIS A 288 5.55 -2.16 0.74
N ASN A 289 5.91 -1.97 2.01
CA ASN A 289 4.95 -1.78 3.10
C ASN A 289 5.53 -0.85 4.15
N GLY A 290 4.68 0.05 4.67
CA GLY A 290 5.00 0.95 5.77
C GLY A 290 4.13 0.70 7.00
N MET A 291 4.70 0.87 8.20
CA MET A 291 3.97 0.84 9.47
C MET A 291 4.49 1.91 10.44
N PHE A 292 3.58 2.53 11.20
CA PHE A 292 3.92 3.45 12.28
C PHE A 292 4.36 2.70 13.55
N ASP A 293 5.37 3.24 14.23
CA ASP A 293 5.69 2.87 15.61
C ASP A 293 5.12 3.86 16.64
N ARG A 294 5.22 3.52 17.92
CA ARG A 294 4.72 4.35 19.03
C ARG A 294 5.45 5.69 19.25
N LYS A 295 6.53 5.97 18.49
CA LYS A 295 7.24 7.26 18.49
C LYS A 295 6.79 8.17 17.33
N GLY A 296 5.94 7.64 16.44
CA GLY A 296 5.47 8.30 15.22
C GLY A 296 6.43 8.16 14.05
N ARG A 297 7.38 7.22 14.09
CA ARG A 297 8.28 6.94 12.96
C ARG A 297 7.62 5.96 12.00
N VAL A 298 7.95 6.07 10.72
CA VAL A 298 7.42 5.20 9.67
C VAL A 298 8.50 4.22 9.28
N TRP A 299 8.31 2.96 9.65
CA TRP A 299 9.19 1.85 9.29
C TRP A 299 8.75 1.27 7.96
N PHE A 300 9.69 0.88 7.10
CA PHE A 300 9.42 0.32 5.77
C PHE A 300 10.19 -0.97 5.50
N ALA A 301 9.56 -1.88 4.74
CA ALA A 301 10.25 -2.99 4.07
C ALA A 301 10.84 -2.47 2.77
N ALA A 302 12.14 -2.18 2.79
CA ALA A 302 12.86 -1.46 1.73
C ALA A 302 14.30 -1.98 1.56
N VAL A 303 14.91 -1.63 0.43
CA VAL A 303 16.31 -1.99 0.14
C VAL A 303 17.26 -1.10 0.95
N VAL A 304 18.22 -1.72 1.63
CA VAL A 304 19.33 -1.02 2.29
C VAL A 304 20.57 -0.99 1.38
N ARG A 305 20.85 -2.12 0.71
CA ARG A 305 22.11 -2.42 0.02
C ARG A 305 21.91 -3.45 -1.10
N GLY A 306 22.97 -3.73 -1.86
CA GLY A 306 23.05 -4.90 -2.73
C GLY A 306 22.84 -6.24 -1.99
N PRO A 307 22.47 -7.32 -2.72
CA PRO A 307 21.82 -8.47 -2.10
C PRO A 307 22.71 -9.33 -1.20
N LYS A 308 24.04 -9.31 -1.38
CA LYS A 308 24.99 -10.09 -0.56
C LYS A 308 24.95 -9.62 0.89
N ASN A 309 24.73 -10.54 1.83
CA ASN A 309 24.70 -10.23 3.26
C ASN A 309 26.11 -10.00 3.86
N PRO A 310 26.24 -9.17 4.91
CA PRO A 310 27.42 -9.09 5.76
C PRO A 310 27.82 -10.45 6.35
N GLU A 311 29.10 -10.60 6.70
CA GLU A 311 29.65 -11.85 7.24
C GLU A 311 28.98 -12.29 8.55
N PHE A 312 28.49 -11.36 9.37
CA PHE A 312 27.78 -11.69 10.61
C PHE A 312 26.43 -12.40 10.39
N CYS A 313 25.89 -12.36 9.17
CA CYS A 313 24.70 -13.13 8.77
C CYS A 313 25.03 -14.57 8.34
N GLN A 314 26.29 -14.86 8.02
CA GLN A 314 26.72 -16.05 7.28
C GLN A 314 27.28 -17.15 8.19
N LYS A 315 27.57 -18.31 7.59
CA LYS A 315 28.12 -19.48 8.29
C LYS A 315 29.49 -19.16 8.89
N GLY A 316 29.67 -19.46 10.17
CA GLY A 316 30.90 -19.15 10.92
C GLY A 316 30.81 -17.86 11.74
N SER A 317 29.74 -17.07 11.60
CA SER A 317 29.43 -15.94 12.47
C SER A 317 29.16 -16.37 13.92
N ASP A 318 29.53 -15.51 14.87
CA ASP A 318 29.18 -15.69 16.28
C ASP A 318 27.70 -15.39 16.60
N HIS A 319 26.97 -14.73 15.69
CA HIS A 319 25.56 -14.33 15.88
C HIS A 319 24.65 -15.56 16.08
N PRO A 320 23.82 -15.62 17.15
CA PRO A 320 23.03 -16.82 17.48
C PRO A 320 22.16 -17.33 16.35
N SER A 321 21.52 -16.43 15.59
CA SER A 321 20.67 -16.80 14.45
C SER A 321 21.47 -17.29 13.24
N ALA A 322 22.68 -16.78 13.04
CA ALA A 322 23.57 -17.23 11.96
C ALA A 322 24.20 -18.61 12.24
N LYS A 323 24.40 -18.97 13.52
CA LYS A 323 24.77 -20.34 13.93
C LYS A 323 23.67 -21.36 13.66
N LEU A 324 22.41 -20.96 13.84
CA LEU A 324 21.24 -21.83 13.63
C LEU A 324 20.81 -21.91 12.15
N PHE A 325 20.83 -20.79 11.44
CA PHE A 325 20.42 -20.71 10.04
C PHE A 325 21.14 -19.55 9.33
N PRO A 326 22.31 -19.76 8.73
CA PRO A 326 23.06 -18.69 8.05
C PRO A 326 22.34 -18.21 6.79
N LEU A 327 22.42 -16.91 6.52
CA LEU A 327 21.77 -16.24 5.38
C LEU A 327 22.81 -15.52 4.52
N GLU A 328 22.99 -15.98 3.28
CA GLU A 328 23.95 -15.41 2.34
C GLU A 328 23.44 -14.15 1.61
N ARG A 329 22.12 -13.98 1.50
CA ARG A 329 21.50 -12.83 0.82
C ARG A 329 20.17 -12.37 1.42
N THR A 330 19.86 -11.09 1.20
CA THR A 330 18.53 -10.50 1.33
C THR A 330 18.34 -9.43 0.25
N ASN A 331 17.13 -9.28 -0.30
CA ASN A 331 16.83 -8.27 -1.33
C ASN A 331 16.02 -7.09 -0.79
N ARG A 332 15.43 -7.18 0.40
CA ARG A 332 14.94 -6.04 1.21
C ARG A 332 15.16 -6.31 2.69
N ALA A 333 15.57 -5.28 3.41
CA ALA A 333 15.79 -5.27 4.85
C ALA A 333 14.80 -4.29 5.49
N LEU A 334 15.19 -3.56 6.53
CA LEU A 334 14.35 -2.55 7.17
C LEU A 334 14.95 -1.15 7.04
N THR A 335 14.09 -0.15 6.95
CA THR A 335 14.44 1.26 7.12
C THR A 335 13.37 1.93 7.98
N PHE A 336 13.65 3.12 8.50
CA PHE A 336 12.60 4.03 8.94
C PHE A 336 12.89 5.48 8.59
N LEU A 337 11.83 6.23 8.35
CA LEU A 337 11.83 7.68 8.30
C LEU A 337 11.30 8.23 9.62
N ASP A 338 11.99 9.20 10.21
CA ASP A 338 11.42 10.05 11.27
C ASP A 338 10.75 11.28 10.64
N PRO A 339 9.40 11.43 10.71
CA PRO A 339 8.68 12.59 10.18
C PRO A 339 9.12 13.95 10.72
N LYS A 340 9.74 14.00 11.91
CA LYS A 340 10.11 15.25 12.59
C LYS A 340 11.43 15.82 12.09
N THR A 341 12.37 14.95 11.73
CA THR A 341 13.70 15.34 11.24
C THR A 341 13.92 15.05 9.75
N MET A 342 13.00 14.30 9.12
CA MET A 342 13.18 13.68 7.79
C MET A 342 14.44 12.79 7.69
N LYS A 343 15.01 12.37 8.83
CA LYS A 343 16.13 11.44 8.86
C LYS A 343 15.63 10.05 8.48
N TYR A 344 16.16 9.55 7.36
CA TYR A 344 16.03 8.15 6.97
C TYR A 344 17.16 7.34 7.59
N THR A 345 16.82 6.22 8.22
CA THR A 345 17.76 5.36 8.95
C THR A 345 17.67 3.95 8.40
N PHE A 346 18.82 3.37 8.05
CA PHE A 346 18.94 2.00 7.58
C PHE A 346 19.06 1.02 8.74
N VAL A 347 18.36 -0.10 8.67
CA VAL A 347 18.43 -1.20 9.63
C VAL A 347 18.79 -2.46 8.85
N ASP A 348 20.09 -2.75 8.77
CA ASP A 348 20.66 -3.81 7.93
C ASP A 348 20.35 -5.21 8.50
N ALA A 349 19.14 -5.69 8.20
CA ALA A 349 18.67 -7.02 8.53
C ALA A 349 19.30 -8.07 7.60
N CYS A 350 19.64 -9.24 8.16
CA CYS A 350 20.12 -10.41 7.43
C CYS A 350 19.01 -11.13 6.65
N PHE A 351 17.75 -10.94 7.04
CA PHE A 351 16.58 -11.62 6.49
C PHE A 351 15.80 -10.76 5.50
N GLN A 352 14.99 -11.42 4.67
CA GLN A 352 14.11 -10.77 3.68
C GLN A 352 12.84 -10.23 4.34
N THR A 353 12.41 -9.04 3.91
CA THR A 353 11.23 -8.34 4.46
C THR A 353 10.12 -8.13 3.42
N HIS A 354 8.89 -8.08 3.93
CA HIS A 354 7.66 -7.87 3.16
C HIS A 354 6.65 -7.05 4.00
N HIS A 355 5.73 -7.66 4.78
CA HIS A 355 4.88 -6.89 5.69
C HIS A 355 5.54 -6.70 7.06
N LEU A 356 5.24 -5.58 7.71
CA LEU A 356 5.65 -5.23 9.07
C LEU A 356 4.51 -5.47 10.06
N GLN A 357 4.84 -5.94 11.27
CA GLN A 357 3.92 -5.94 12.42
C GLN A 357 4.70 -5.74 13.72
N PHE A 358 4.38 -4.67 14.46
CA PHE A 358 4.88 -4.48 15.82
C PHE A 358 4.16 -5.39 16.82
N GLY A 359 4.91 -6.03 17.71
CA GLY A 359 4.40 -6.81 18.83
C GLY A 359 3.82 -5.95 19.96
N TYR A 360 3.15 -6.60 20.91
CA TYR A 360 2.61 -5.99 22.13
C TYR A 360 3.54 -6.27 23.32
N ASP A 361 4.85 -6.04 23.12
CA ASP A 361 5.91 -6.42 24.05
C ASP A 361 6.83 -5.24 24.43
N ALA A 362 7.52 -5.37 25.56
CA ALA A 362 8.36 -4.31 26.14
C ALA A 362 9.63 -3.95 25.35
N ASN A 363 9.96 -4.73 24.31
CA ASN A 363 11.06 -4.46 23.38
C ASN A 363 10.60 -3.69 22.12
N GLU A 364 9.28 -3.47 21.97
CA GLU A 364 8.68 -2.95 20.74
C GLU A 364 9.12 -3.78 19.52
N THR A 365 9.04 -5.12 19.64
CA THR A 365 9.60 -6.04 18.65
C THR A 365 8.88 -5.90 17.31
N LEU A 366 9.61 -5.51 16.27
CA LEU A 366 9.13 -5.44 14.90
C LEU A 366 9.35 -6.79 14.23
N TRP A 367 8.25 -7.48 13.91
CA TRP A 367 8.25 -8.73 13.15
C TRP A 367 8.07 -8.44 11.66
N THR A 368 8.71 -9.25 10.80
CA THR A 368 8.60 -9.12 9.34
C THR A 368 8.21 -10.44 8.68
N SER A 369 7.22 -10.40 7.78
CA SER A 369 6.95 -11.51 6.86
C SER A 369 7.87 -11.46 5.63
N GLY A 370 7.87 -12.52 4.83
CA GLY A 370 8.64 -12.60 3.57
C GLY A 370 10.08 -13.12 3.71
N GLY A 371 10.51 -13.50 4.91
CA GLY A 371 11.85 -14.06 5.18
C GLY A 371 12.18 -15.40 4.51
N GLY A 372 11.30 -15.93 3.65
CA GLY A 372 11.46 -17.23 3.00
C GLY A 372 11.50 -18.36 4.04
N PRO A 373 12.62 -19.08 4.21
CA PRO A 373 12.75 -20.15 5.21
C PRO A 373 12.79 -19.66 6.66
N VAL A 374 12.90 -18.35 6.91
CA VAL A 374 13.04 -17.79 8.27
C VAL A 374 11.94 -16.80 8.66
N LEU A 375 11.63 -16.76 9.96
CA LEU A 375 10.96 -15.64 10.61
C LEU A 375 12.04 -14.69 11.15
N GLY A 376 11.95 -13.40 10.79
CA GLY A 376 12.88 -12.35 11.22
C GLY A 376 12.21 -11.29 12.09
N TRP A 377 12.96 -10.72 13.02
CA TRP A 377 12.52 -9.66 13.91
C TRP A 377 13.63 -8.67 14.29
N VAL A 378 13.24 -7.47 14.73
CA VAL A 378 14.12 -6.46 15.32
C VAL A 378 13.55 -5.98 16.66
N ASN A 379 14.36 -6.08 17.71
CA ASN A 379 14.14 -5.36 18.97
C ASN A 379 14.41 -3.87 18.71
N THR A 380 13.35 -3.12 18.37
CA THR A 380 13.52 -1.71 17.97
C THR A 380 13.96 -0.83 19.12
N ARG A 381 13.68 -1.23 20.37
CA ARG A 381 14.23 -0.58 21.57
C ARG A 381 15.76 -0.72 21.66
N MET A 382 16.31 -1.92 21.48
CA MET A 382 17.76 -2.15 21.43
C MET A 382 18.41 -1.33 20.30
N PHE A 383 17.75 -1.24 19.14
CA PHE A 383 18.23 -0.43 18.03
C PHE A 383 18.25 1.06 18.36
N ASP A 384 17.23 1.56 19.05
CA ASP A 384 17.15 2.95 19.48
C ASP A 384 18.15 3.30 20.59
N GLU A 385 18.51 2.33 21.44
CA GLU A 385 19.47 2.48 22.54
C GLU A 385 20.95 2.34 22.07
N THR A 386 21.22 1.67 20.94
CA THR A 386 22.59 1.33 20.51
C THR A 386 22.97 1.75 19.08
N GLY A 387 22.00 1.91 18.17
CA GLY A 387 22.22 2.01 16.72
C GLY A 387 22.72 0.73 16.05
N ASP A 388 22.88 -0.36 16.79
CA ASP A 388 23.53 -1.59 16.32
C ASP A 388 22.50 -2.55 15.71
N ALA A 389 22.38 -2.54 14.38
CA ALA A 389 21.48 -3.44 13.67
C ALA A 389 21.79 -4.94 13.90
N ALA A 390 23.05 -5.31 14.11
CA ALA A 390 23.45 -6.71 14.29
C ALA A 390 23.05 -7.25 15.67
N LYS A 391 23.25 -6.46 16.74
CA LYS A 391 22.79 -6.80 18.10
C LYS A 391 21.28 -6.70 18.29
N SER A 392 20.61 -5.86 17.50
CA SER A 392 19.18 -5.58 17.66
C SER A 392 18.26 -6.55 16.91
N GLN A 393 18.79 -7.37 16.01
CA GLN A 393 18.00 -8.28 15.18
C GLN A 393 18.13 -9.75 15.60
N GLY A 394 17.13 -10.54 15.23
CA GLY A 394 17.20 -12.00 15.27
C GLY A 394 16.37 -12.62 14.15
N TRP A 395 16.69 -13.86 13.83
CA TRP A 395 15.87 -14.70 12.97
C TRP A 395 15.93 -16.17 13.41
N THR A 396 14.98 -16.96 12.93
CA THR A 396 15.01 -18.42 13.06
C THR A 396 14.39 -19.07 11.84
N ALA A 397 14.89 -20.24 11.46
CA ALA A 397 14.11 -21.16 10.63
C ALA A 397 12.75 -21.43 11.28
N PHE A 398 11.71 -21.59 10.45
CA PHE A 398 10.46 -22.19 10.90
C PHE A 398 10.72 -23.66 11.25
N VAL A 399 10.38 -24.06 12.47
CA VAL A 399 10.43 -25.45 12.94
C VAL A 399 8.99 -25.92 13.10
N LEU A 400 8.69 -27.12 12.58
CA LEU A 400 7.40 -27.76 12.78
C LEU A 400 7.43 -28.51 14.10
N ASP A 401 6.69 -28.03 15.11
CA ASP A 401 6.41 -28.81 16.32
C ASP A 401 5.53 -30.01 15.93
N THR A 402 6.16 -31.17 15.76
CA THR A 402 5.50 -32.40 15.32
C THR A 402 4.83 -33.17 16.46
N ASN A 403 5.14 -32.82 17.71
CA ASN A 403 4.66 -33.55 18.90
C ASN A 403 3.71 -32.70 19.78
N GLY A 404 3.59 -31.40 19.52
CA GLY A 404 2.64 -30.48 20.13
C GLY A 404 3.06 -29.95 21.51
N ASN A 405 4.34 -30.06 21.89
CA ASN A 405 4.79 -29.68 23.24
C ASN A 405 5.07 -28.18 23.43
N GLY A 406 5.02 -27.37 22.35
CA GLY A 406 5.23 -25.92 22.40
C GLY A 406 6.68 -25.49 22.61
N LYS A 407 7.65 -26.40 22.42
CA LYS A 407 9.09 -26.14 22.50
C LYS A 407 9.73 -26.35 21.12
N ARG A 408 11.03 -26.08 21.07
CA ARG A 408 11.90 -26.41 19.95
C ARG A 408 12.80 -27.56 20.39
N ASP A 409 12.46 -28.76 19.97
CA ASP A 409 13.29 -29.96 20.00
C ASP A 409 14.01 -30.17 18.65
N ASP A 410 14.72 -31.30 18.52
CA ASP A 410 15.63 -31.66 17.41
C ASP A 410 14.92 -32.24 16.17
#